data_AF-A0A1N6VJ39-F1
#
_entry.id   AF-A0A1N6VJ39-F1
#
_cell.length_a   1.000
_cell.length_b   1.000
_cell.length_c   1.000
_cell.angle_alpha   90.00
_cell.angle_beta   90.00
_cell.angle_gamma   90.00
#
_symmetry.space_group_name_H-M   'P 1'
#
loop_
_entity.id
_entity.type
_entity.pdbx_description
1 polymer ?
#
loop_
_entity_poly.entity_id
_entity_poly.type
_entity_poly.pdbx_seq_one_letter_code
_entity_poly.pdbx_strand_id
1 'polypeptide(L)'
;MRPDLTDIQVLFVAGFGPITRDTQTSKAFYVDALRLPLKAMDGNSDYMLTEQDTLPGVKHFALWPLSQAAFSCFGSEQWPEHIAAPQGWIEFEVEDIEIATNTLIQKGYQLLVAKREEPWGQTVTRLLSPEGLLAGVTITPWLRNP
;
A
#
# COMPACT_ATOMS: atom_id res chain seq x y z
N MET A 1 9.45 8.33 -33.66
CA MET A 1 10.59 7.47 -33.25
C MET A 1 10.45 7.18 -31.77
N ARG A 2 10.37 5.91 -31.36
CA ARG A 2 10.55 5.55 -29.94
C ARG A 2 12.02 5.79 -29.58
N PRO A 3 12.34 6.35 -28.41
CA PRO A 3 13.73 6.44 -27.97
C PRO A 3 14.32 5.03 -27.90
N ASP A 4 15.57 4.92 -28.33
CA ASP A 4 16.35 3.69 -28.29
C ASP A 4 16.59 3.30 -26.82
N LEU A 5 15.97 2.22 -26.36
CA LEU A 5 16.05 1.70 -24.98
C LEU A 5 17.02 0.52 -24.95
N THR A 6 18.31 0.81 -25.13
CA THR A 6 19.36 -0.19 -25.32
C THR A 6 20.16 -0.43 -24.04
N ASP A 7 19.54 -1.05 -23.03
CA ASP A 7 20.26 -1.99 -22.15
C ASP A 7 19.31 -2.87 -21.31
N ILE A 8 18.12 -2.38 -20.92
CA ILE A 8 17.09 -3.19 -20.23
C ILE A 8 15.68 -2.81 -20.72
N GLN A 9 14.96 -3.79 -21.29
CA GLN A 9 13.56 -3.64 -21.69
C GLN A 9 12.61 -4.16 -20.59
N VAL A 10 12.20 -3.27 -19.68
CA VAL A 10 11.18 -3.60 -18.66
C VAL A 10 9.80 -3.62 -19.30
N LEU A 11 9.12 -4.76 -19.29
CA LEU A 11 7.79 -4.91 -19.90
C LEU A 11 6.65 -4.48 -18.95
N PHE A 12 6.75 -4.87 -17.69
CA PHE A 12 5.83 -4.54 -16.61
C PHE A 12 6.46 -4.93 -15.25
N VAL A 13 5.90 -4.45 -14.15
CA VAL A 13 6.25 -4.93 -12.80
C VAL A 13 5.68 -6.32 -12.64
N ALA A 14 6.55 -7.35 -12.62
CA ALA A 14 6.12 -8.75 -12.52
C ALA A 14 5.60 -9.14 -11.13
N GLY A 15 5.96 -8.40 -10.09
CA GLY A 15 5.45 -8.60 -8.74
C GLY A 15 5.90 -7.51 -7.79
N PHE A 16 5.07 -7.23 -6.78
CA PHE A 16 5.39 -6.38 -5.64
C PHE A 16 4.90 -7.07 -4.37
N GLY A 17 5.74 -7.14 -3.36
CA GLY A 17 5.36 -7.67 -2.05
C GLY A 17 6.27 -7.11 -0.97
N PRO A 18 5.75 -6.86 0.25
CA PRO A 18 6.57 -6.49 1.39
C PRO A 18 7.50 -7.64 1.77
N ILE A 19 8.73 -7.32 2.18
CA ILE A 19 9.62 -8.32 2.79
C ILE A 19 9.28 -8.41 4.28
N THR A 20 8.57 -9.46 4.66
CA THR A 20 8.04 -9.63 6.01
C THR A 20 9.15 -9.94 7.01
N ARG A 21 9.16 -9.24 8.15
CA ARG A 21 10.08 -9.51 9.27
C ARG A 21 9.49 -10.47 10.31
N ASP A 22 8.17 -10.49 10.43
CA ASP A 22 7.42 -11.36 11.34
C ASP A 22 6.13 -11.85 10.66
N THR A 23 6.07 -13.15 10.41
CA THR A 23 4.98 -13.76 9.63
C THR A 23 3.59 -13.53 10.24
N GLN A 24 3.47 -13.63 11.57
CA GLN A 24 2.17 -13.51 12.25
C GLN A 24 1.64 -12.07 12.19
N THR A 25 2.51 -11.09 12.42
CA THR A 25 2.18 -9.67 12.37
C THR A 25 1.79 -9.26 10.95
N SER A 26 2.53 -9.72 9.94
CA SER A 26 2.22 -9.46 8.54
C SER A 26 0.88 -10.09 8.14
N LYS A 27 0.61 -11.34 8.55
CA LYS A 27 -0.68 -12.00 8.28
C LYS A 27 -1.85 -11.27 8.95
N ALA A 28 -1.69 -10.86 10.21
CA ALA A 28 -2.70 -10.10 10.93
C ALA A 28 -3.09 -8.81 10.18
N PHE A 29 -2.10 -8.15 9.55
CA PHE A 29 -2.32 -6.97 8.73
C PHE A 29 -2.93 -7.32 7.35
N TYR A 30 -2.23 -8.08 6.52
CA TYR A 30 -2.61 -8.28 5.12
C TYR A 30 -3.82 -9.22 4.93
N VAL A 31 -3.95 -10.26 5.75
CA VAL A 31 -5.02 -11.27 5.61
C VAL A 31 -6.19 -10.93 6.52
N ASP A 32 -5.93 -10.66 7.80
CA ASP A 32 -7.03 -10.55 8.77
C ASP A 32 -7.65 -9.14 8.80
N ALA A 33 -6.83 -8.10 8.67
CA ALA A 33 -7.29 -6.72 8.66
C ALA A 33 -7.72 -6.26 7.26
N LEU A 34 -6.86 -6.46 6.25
CA LEU A 34 -7.14 -6.03 4.88
C LEU A 34 -7.93 -7.04 4.06
N ARG A 35 -8.16 -8.26 4.57
CA ARG A 35 -8.95 -9.32 3.91
C ARG A 35 -8.45 -9.66 2.51
N LEU A 36 -7.14 -9.52 2.26
CA LEU A 36 -6.55 -9.91 0.99
C LEU A 36 -6.67 -11.44 0.81
N PRO A 37 -7.00 -11.93 -0.40
CA PRO A 37 -7.22 -13.35 -0.66
C PRO A 37 -5.89 -14.12 -0.81
N LEU A 38 -4.99 -13.97 0.19
CA LEU A 38 -3.69 -14.63 0.22
C LEU A 38 -3.83 -16.07 0.75
N LYS A 39 -3.26 -17.03 0.05
CA LYS A 39 -3.25 -18.46 0.41
C LYS A 39 -1.82 -18.92 0.68
N ALA A 40 -1.65 -19.81 1.65
CA ALA A 40 -0.37 -20.47 1.87
C ALA A 40 0.03 -21.25 0.62
N MET A 41 1.29 -21.17 0.22
CA MET A 41 1.84 -22.02 -0.83
C MET A 41 1.92 -23.46 -0.32
N ASP A 42 1.60 -24.45 -1.16
CA ASP A 42 1.63 -25.86 -0.75
C ASP A 42 3.01 -26.24 -0.16
N GLY A 43 3.00 -26.74 1.07
CA GLY A 43 4.19 -27.12 1.82
C GLY A 43 4.89 -26.00 2.61
N ASN A 44 4.38 -24.76 2.61
CA ASN A 44 4.93 -23.66 3.43
C ASN A 44 3.82 -22.76 3.99
N SER A 45 3.44 -22.99 5.25
CA SER A 45 2.38 -22.26 5.96
C SER A 45 2.69 -20.77 6.22
N ASP A 46 3.95 -20.36 6.07
CA ASP A 46 4.40 -19.00 6.39
C ASP A 46 4.44 -18.07 5.17
N TYR A 47 4.25 -18.60 3.95
CA TYR A 47 4.28 -17.82 2.72
C TYR A 47 2.90 -17.75 2.05
N MET A 48 2.28 -16.56 2.09
CA MET A 48 0.89 -16.30 1.66
C MET A 48 0.84 -15.46 0.36
N LEU A 49 0.14 -15.89 -0.70
CA LEU A 49 0.06 -15.22 -2.03
C LEU A 49 -1.35 -15.24 -2.67
N THR A 50 -1.63 -14.33 -3.62
CA THR A 50 -2.87 -14.34 -4.45
C THR A 50 -2.69 -15.09 -5.78
N GLU A 51 -3.76 -15.67 -6.34
CA GLU A 51 -3.73 -16.29 -7.69
C GLU A 51 -3.59 -15.24 -8.81
N GLN A 52 -3.15 -15.68 -9.99
CA GLN A 52 -2.94 -14.83 -11.17
C GLN A 52 -4.23 -14.06 -11.53
N ASP A 53 -4.10 -12.76 -11.80
CA ASP A 53 -5.19 -11.81 -12.12
C ASP A 53 -6.26 -11.61 -11.03
N THR A 54 -6.09 -12.21 -9.84
CA THR A 54 -7.00 -12.01 -8.69
C THR A 54 -6.79 -10.64 -8.03
N LEU A 55 -5.57 -10.10 -8.14
CA LEU A 55 -5.23 -8.72 -7.79
C LEU A 55 -4.48 -8.11 -8.99
N PRO A 56 -5.05 -7.15 -9.74
CA PRO A 56 -4.33 -6.50 -10.84
C PRO A 56 -3.12 -5.74 -10.29
N GLY A 57 -1.94 -5.95 -10.90
CA GLY A 57 -0.64 -5.73 -10.26
C GLY A 57 -0.37 -4.32 -9.76
N VAL A 58 -0.26 -3.33 -10.65
CA VAL A 58 0.00 -1.94 -10.30
C VAL A 58 -0.73 -1.05 -11.30
N LYS A 59 -1.82 -0.40 -10.88
CA LYS A 59 -2.52 0.58 -11.71
C LYS A 59 -1.75 1.91 -11.84
N HIS A 60 -0.89 2.21 -10.86
CA HIS A 60 -0.10 3.45 -10.82
C HIS A 60 1.28 3.20 -10.21
N PHE A 61 2.35 3.48 -10.97
CA PHE A 61 3.73 3.41 -10.51
C PHE A 61 4.32 4.82 -10.49
N ALA A 62 4.88 5.22 -9.36
CA ALA A 62 5.48 6.53 -9.19
C ALA A 62 6.70 6.46 -8.26
N LEU A 63 7.63 7.39 -8.48
CA LEU A 63 8.65 7.73 -7.50
C LEU A 63 8.11 8.89 -6.67
N TRP A 64 7.79 8.62 -5.40
CA TRP A 64 7.25 9.64 -4.51
C TRP A 64 8.34 10.16 -3.57
N PRO A 65 8.76 11.44 -3.68
CA PRO A 65 9.78 11.99 -2.79
C PRO A 65 9.32 11.98 -1.32
N LEU A 66 10.23 11.64 -0.40
CA LEU A 66 9.93 11.55 1.04
C LEU A 66 9.35 12.86 1.60
N SER A 67 9.80 14.02 1.14
CA SER A 67 9.29 15.32 1.58
C SER A 67 7.83 15.55 1.19
N GLN A 68 7.41 15.08 0.00
CA GLN A 68 6.02 15.18 -0.44
C GLN A 68 5.13 14.17 0.29
N ALA A 69 5.66 12.97 0.56
CA ALA A 69 4.97 11.98 1.39
C ALA A 69 4.79 12.49 2.83
N ALA A 70 5.81 13.12 3.40
CA ALA A 70 5.74 13.77 4.70
C ALA A 70 4.71 14.91 4.69
N PHE A 71 4.73 15.77 3.67
CA PHE A 71 3.80 16.88 3.59
C PHE A 71 2.36 16.39 3.48
N SER A 72 2.12 15.37 2.67
CA SER A 72 0.81 14.73 2.62
C SER A 72 0.45 14.16 4.00
N CYS A 73 1.30 13.37 4.64
CA CYS A 73 0.93 12.73 5.93
C CYS A 73 0.74 13.74 7.07
N PHE A 74 1.61 14.75 7.19
CA PHE A 74 1.78 15.56 8.40
C PHE A 74 1.58 17.07 8.17
N GLY A 75 1.36 17.52 6.93
CA GLY A 75 1.32 18.94 6.59
C GLY A 75 2.68 19.65 6.63
N SER A 76 3.79 18.89 6.69
CA SER A 76 5.17 19.38 6.77
C SER A 76 6.08 18.56 5.86
N GLU A 77 7.05 19.19 5.21
CA GLU A 77 8.02 18.51 4.34
C GLU A 77 9.01 17.62 5.11
N GLN A 78 9.04 17.69 6.44
CA GLN A 78 9.90 16.87 7.28
C GLN A 78 9.19 15.61 7.77
N TRP A 79 9.78 14.45 7.52
CA TRP A 79 9.33 13.21 8.12
C TRP A 79 9.75 13.17 9.60
N PRO A 80 8.83 12.96 10.57
CA PRO A 80 9.19 12.98 11.99
C PRO A 80 10.21 11.89 12.34
N GLU A 81 11.30 12.26 13.02
CA GLU A 81 12.41 11.34 13.34
C GLU A 81 12.01 10.14 14.21
N HIS A 82 10.94 10.27 14.99
CA HIS A 82 10.42 9.22 15.86
C HIS A 82 9.54 8.19 15.12
N ILE A 83 9.23 8.42 13.84
CA ILE A 83 8.50 7.51 12.97
C ILE A 83 9.49 6.98 11.92
N ALA A 84 9.61 5.65 11.81
CA ALA A 84 10.48 5.05 10.81
C ALA A 84 10.14 5.56 9.39
N ALA A 85 11.15 6.03 8.65
CA ALA A 85 10.95 6.52 7.30
C ALA A 85 10.60 5.36 6.36
N PRO A 86 9.53 5.49 5.54
CA PRO A 86 9.13 4.41 4.66
C PRO A 86 10.09 4.26 3.48
N GLN A 87 10.34 3.00 3.10
CA GLN A 87 11.19 2.67 1.94
C GLN A 87 10.39 2.30 0.67
N GLY A 88 9.07 2.32 0.76
CA GLY A 88 8.15 2.08 -0.33
C GLY A 88 6.73 2.49 0.04
N TRP A 89 5.87 2.65 -0.96
CA TRP A 89 4.47 3.00 -0.80
C TRP A 89 3.59 1.98 -1.51
N ILE A 90 2.46 1.64 -0.90
CA ILE A 90 1.43 0.80 -1.48
C ILE A 90 0.06 1.31 -1.08
N GLU A 91 -0.84 1.41 -2.04
CA GLU A 91 -2.24 1.75 -1.80
C GLU A 91 -3.16 0.59 -2.23
N PHE A 92 -4.09 0.25 -1.34
CA PHE A 92 -5.12 -0.75 -1.54
C PHE A 92 -6.45 -0.04 -1.80
N GLU A 93 -6.96 -0.19 -3.02
CA GLU A 93 -8.27 0.35 -3.38
C GLU A 93 -9.37 -0.49 -2.69
N VAL A 94 -10.18 0.14 -1.83
CA VAL A 94 -11.19 -0.54 -0.99
C VAL A 94 -12.60 -0.14 -1.39
N GLU A 95 -13.61 -1.00 -1.24
CA GLU A 95 -14.98 -0.63 -1.61
C GLU A 95 -15.51 0.57 -0.80
N ASP A 96 -15.30 0.53 0.52
CA ASP A 96 -15.78 1.51 1.50
C ASP A 96 -14.64 1.95 2.44
N ILE A 97 -14.32 3.25 2.41
CA ILE A 97 -13.23 3.83 3.21
C ILE A 97 -13.57 3.95 4.69
N GLU A 98 -14.83 4.11 5.04
CA GLU A 98 -15.29 4.26 6.40
C GLU A 98 -15.19 2.93 7.15
N ILE A 99 -15.65 1.84 6.52
CA ILE A 99 -15.48 0.48 7.06
C ILE A 99 -14.00 0.14 7.22
N ALA A 100 -13.18 0.41 6.19
CA ALA A 100 -11.74 0.11 6.23
C ALA A 100 -11.02 0.88 7.35
N THR A 101 -11.28 2.19 7.46
CA THR A 101 -10.64 3.04 8.48
C THR A 101 -11.04 2.62 9.90
N ASN A 102 -12.33 2.38 10.14
CA ASN A 102 -12.82 1.96 11.45
C ASN A 102 -12.26 0.59 11.87
N THR A 103 -12.13 -0.34 10.91
CA THR A 103 -11.54 -1.65 11.16
C THR A 103 -10.08 -1.54 11.59
N LEU A 104 -9.30 -0.66 10.94
CA LEU A 104 -7.90 -0.43 11.30
C LEU A 104 -7.77 0.18 12.71
N ILE A 105 -8.61 1.15 13.06
CA ILE A 105 -8.64 1.75 14.41
C ILE A 105 -9.00 0.70 15.47
N GLN A 106 -10.05 -0.09 15.25
CA GLN A 106 -10.52 -1.11 16.20
C GLN A 106 -9.46 -2.20 16.44
N LYS A 107 -8.63 -2.49 15.45
CA LYS A 107 -7.50 -3.42 15.56
C LYS A 107 -6.25 -2.80 16.19
N GLY A 108 -6.28 -1.52 16.55
CA GLY A 108 -5.20 -0.84 17.25
C GLY A 108 -4.07 -0.33 16.36
N TYR A 109 -4.29 -0.22 15.04
CA TYR A 109 -3.28 0.33 14.14
C TYR A 109 -3.16 1.85 14.32
N GLN A 110 -1.92 2.33 14.38
CA GLN A 110 -1.64 3.76 14.41
C GLN A 110 -1.76 4.35 13.00
N LEU A 111 -2.80 5.16 12.79
CA LEU A 111 -3.01 5.89 11.54
C LEU A 111 -2.18 7.16 11.50
N LEU A 112 -1.53 7.41 10.37
CA LEU A 112 -0.88 8.69 10.06
C LEU A 112 -1.88 9.68 9.48
N VAL A 113 -2.83 9.18 8.67
CA VAL A 113 -3.92 9.94 8.07
C VAL A 113 -5.19 9.09 8.20
N ALA A 114 -6.30 9.68 8.62
CA ALA A 114 -7.57 8.98 8.78
C ALA A 114 -8.66 9.62 7.90
N LYS A 115 -9.11 8.90 6.88
CA LYS A 115 -10.23 9.23 5.97
C LYS A 115 -10.17 10.69 5.49
N ARG A 116 -9.03 11.09 4.95
CA ARG A 116 -8.84 12.44 4.42
C ARG A 116 -9.04 12.45 2.91
N GLU A 117 -9.76 13.44 2.41
CA GLU A 117 -9.82 13.73 0.98
C GLU A 117 -8.62 14.60 0.60
N GLU A 118 -7.85 14.12 -0.37
CA GLU A 118 -6.69 14.82 -0.92
C GLU A 118 -7.15 15.83 -2.01
N PRO A 119 -6.36 16.89 -2.28
CA PRO A 119 -6.74 17.95 -3.24
C PRO A 119 -7.07 17.46 -4.66
N TRP A 120 -6.60 16.28 -5.02
CA TRP A 120 -6.85 15.63 -6.32
C TRP A 120 -8.08 14.70 -6.32
N GLY A 121 -8.88 14.68 -5.25
CA GLY A 121 -10.15 13.96 -5.16
C GLY A 121 -10.07 12.50 -4.71
N GLN A 122 -8.88 12.02 -4.30
CA GLN A 122 -8.73 10.70 -3.68
C GLN A 122 -9.06 10.79 -2.19
N THR A 123 -9.80 9.82 -1.65
CA THR A 123 -9.95 9.70 -0.18
C THR A 123 -9.04 8.59 0.34
N VAL A 124 -8.29 8.86 1.41
CA VAL A 124 -7.25 7.96 1.89
C VAL A 124 -7.17 7.87 3.41
N THR A 125 -6.86 6.67 3.90
CA THR A 125 -6.33 6.42 5.24
C THR A 125 -4.93 5.84 5.09
N ARG A 126 -3.93 6.44 5.75
CA ARG A 126 -2.52 6.02 5.66
C ARG A 126 -1.99 5.56 7.00
N LEU A 127 -1.09 4.58 6.96
CA LEU A 127 -0.37 4.05 8.10
C LEU A 127 0.98 3.46 7.65
N LEU A 128 1.83 3.11 8.60
CA LEU A 128 2.95 2.23 8.29
C LEU A 128 2.50 0.77 8.39
N SER A 129 2.86 -0.03 7.38
CA SER A 129 2.75 -1.49 7.51
C SER A 129 3.74 -2.00 8.55
N PRO A 130 3.59 -3.24 9.05
CA PRO A 130 4.56 -3.86 9.96
C PRO A 130 6.01 -3.85 9.44
N GLU A 131 6.17 -3.87 8.12
CA GLU A 131 7.45 -3.86 7.42
C GLU A 131 7.98 -2.44 7.15
N GLY A 132 7.22 -1.41 7.56
CA GLY A 132 7.60 -0.01 7.38
C GLY A 132 7.27 0.55 5.99
N LEU A 133 6.37 -0.08 5.23
CA LEU A 133 5.84 0.55 4.00
C LEU A 133 4.83 1.63 4.36
N LEU A 134 4.81 2.73 3.61
CA LEU A 134 3.69 3.67 3.66
C LEU A 134 2.49 3.02 2.99
N ALA A 135 1.64 2.38 3.78
CA ALA A 135 0.43 1.73 3.32
C ALA A 135 -0.73 2.73 3.32
N GLY A 136 -1.58 2.65 2.31
CA GLY A 136 -2.84 3.37 2.27
C GLY A 136 -4.01 2.46 1.90
N VAL A 137 -5.19 2.75 2.43
CA VAL A 137 -6.46 2.27 1.88
C VAL A 137 -7.18 3.44 1.23
N THR A 138 -7.69 3.27 0.01
CA THR A 138 -8.12 4.39 -0.84
C THR A 138 -9.46 4.19 -1.53
N ILE A 139 -10.13 5.33 -1.76
CA ILE A 139 -11.11 5.53 -2.84
C ILE A 139 -10.46 6.45 -3.86
N THR A 140 -10.21 5.94 -5.06
CA THR A 140 -9.56 6.66 -6.16
C THR A 140 -10.52 6.72 -7.36
N PRO A 141 -11.35 7.78 -7.48
CA PRO A 141 -12.47 7.82 -8.42
C PRO A 141 -12.09 7.52 -9.87
N TRP A 142 -10.97 8.04 -10.36
CA TRP A 142 -10.51 7.84 -11.74
C TRP A 142 -9.93 6.45 -12.02
N LEU A 143 -9.73 5.59 -11.00
CA LEU A 143 -9.32 4.20 -11.17
C LEU A 143 -10.50 3.22 -11.16
N ARG A 144 -11.71 3.69 -10.82
CA ARG A 144 -12.94 2.89 -10.70
C ARG A 144 -13.76 2.84 -11.97
N ASN A 145 -13.74 3.91 -12.76
CA ASN A 145 -14.45 3.99 -14.03
C ASN A 145 -13.41 4.24 -15.14
N PRO A 146 -13.09 3.24 -15.99
CA PRO A 146 -12.25 3.41 -17.17
C PRO A 146 -12.94 4.23 -18.28
#